data_AF-A0A1Q5UGI2-F1
#
_entry.id   AF-A0A1Q5UGI2-F1
#
_cell.length_a   1.000
_cell.length_b   1.000
_cell.length_c   1.000
_cell.angle_alpha   90.00
_cell.angle_beta   90.00
_cell.angle_gamma   90.00
#
_symmetry.space_group_name_H-M   'P 1'
#
loop_
_entity.id
_entity.type
_entity.pdbx_description
1 polymer ?
#
loop_
_entity_poly.entity_id
_entity_poly.type
_entity_poly.pdbx_seq_one_letter_code
_entity_poly.pdbx_strand_id
1 'polypeptide(L)'
;MDLFVQLDKLDKDGNITPFVAFSMIDDGPLGLGWLRVSHRELDLKKTTIDRPYHTHARRLLLRPREIVPVDIEILPTSTLFHPGETLQLRIQGNDSFRHKTPDVVQFHERTVNKGRHFVYSGNNFESYLVFPIIES
;
A
#
# COMPACT_ATOMS: atom_id res chain seq x y z
N MET A 1 7.14 7.95 -10.24
CA MET A 1 5.87 7.38 -9.75
C MET A 1 6.05 7.05 -8.29
N ASP A 2 5.18 7.62 -7.46
CA ASP A 2 4.95 7.35 -6.05
C ASP A 2 3.62 6.63 -5.98
N LEU A 3 3.65 5.42 -5.42
CA LEU A 3 2.49 4.57 -5.23
C LEU A 3 2.14 4.55 -3.75
N PHE A 4 0.86 4.64 -3.48
CA PHE A 4 0.26 4.62 -2.16
C PHE A 4 -0.76 3.48 -2.16
N VAL A 5 -0.62 2.58 -1.20
CA VAL A 5 -1.49 1.43 -1.01
C VAL A 5 -2.23 1.60 0.30
N GLN A 6 -3.54 1.41 0.27
CA GLN A 6 -4.37 1.37 1.47
C GLN A 6 -5.20 0.09 1.49
N LEU A 7 -5.25 -0.53 2.67
CA LEU A 7 -6.21 -1.57 3.00
C LEU A 7 -7.32 -1.00 3.86
N ASP A 8 -8.56 -1.39 3.55
CA ASP A 8 -9.71 -1.15 4.41
C ASP A 8 -10.46 -2.46 4.64
N LYS A 9 -11.12 -2.54 5.79
CA LYS A 9 -12.15 -3.54 6.06
C LYS A 9 -13.50 -2.89 5.83
N LEU A 10 -14.36 -3.53 5.05
CA LEU A 10 -15.76 -3.14 4.88
C LEU A 10 -16.63 -4.08 5.71
N ASP A 11 -17.59 -3.51 6.43
CA ASP A 11 -18.64 -4.28 7.09
C ASP A 11 -19.59 -4.93 6.05
N LYS A 12 -20.52 -5.74 6.55
CA LYS A 12 -21.52 -6.45 5.71
C LYS A 12 -22.40 -5.54 4.86
N ASP A 13 -22.51 -4.25 5.22
CA ASP A 13 -23.33 -3.25 4.55
C ASP A 13 -22.47 -2.39 3.59
N GLY A 14 -21.15 -2.68 3.51
CA GLY A 14 -20.20 -2.01 2.63
C GLY A 14 -19.56 -0.75 3.23
N ASN A 15 -19.79 -0.44 4.50
CA ASN A 15 -19.18 0.72 5.15
C ASN A 15 -17.77 0.40 5.63
N ILE A 16 -16.88 1.39 5.58
CA ILE A 16 -15.52 1.24 6.10
C ILE A 16 -15.57 1.08 7.62
N THR A 17 -14.97 0.00 8.11
CA THR A 17 -14.69 -0.22 9.53
C THR A 17 -13.46 0.60 9.92
N PRO A 18 -13.57 1.51 10.90
CA PRO A 18 -12.47 2.38 11.28
C PRO A 18 -11.45 1.67 12.19
N PHE A 19 -10.18 2.07 12.08
CA PHE A 19 -9.08 1.57 12.92
C PHE A 19 -8.30 2.70 13.57
N VAL A 20 -7.64 2.40 14.68
CA VAL A 20 -6.69 3.34 15.28
C VAL A 20 -5.45 3.48 14.39
N ALA A 21 -5.17 4.69 13.92
CA ALA A 21 -4.00 5.04 13.14
C ALA A 21 -3.17 6.13 13.83
N PHE A 22 -1.85 6.07 13.68
CA PHE A 22 -0.89 7.05 14.23
C PHE A 22 -1.07 7.32 15.74
N SER A 23 -1.56 6.32 16.48
CA SER A 23 -1.85 6.36 17.93
C SER A 23 -2.89 7.39 18.39
N MET A 24 -3.47 8.18 17.48
CA MET A 24 -4.21 9.40 17.81
C MET A 24 -5.48 9.58 16.98
N ILE A 25 -5.74 8.68 16.03
CA ILE A 25 -6.84 8.82 15.09
C ILE A 25 -7.66 7.55 15.05
N ASP A 26 -8.96 7.68 15.32
CA ASP A 26 -9.86 6.55 15.46
C ASP A 26 -10.62 6.21 14.17
N ASP A 27 -10.43 6.94 13.08
CA ASP A 27 -11.08 6.72 11.77
C ASP A 27 -10.09 6.32 10.66
N GLY A 28 -8.98 5.70 11.06
CA GLY A 28 -7.89 5.27 10.19
C GLY A 28 -8.18 4.01 9.37
N PRO A 29 -7.33 3.75 8.36
CA PRO A 29 -7.39 2.54 7.55
C PRO A 29 -6.84 1.31 8.28
N LEU A 30 -7.12 0.12 7.74
CA LEU A 30 -6.58 -1.14 8.25
C LEU A 30 -5.05 -1.24 8.08
N GLY A 31 -4.53 -0.73 6.96
CA GLY A 31 -3.11 -0.81 6.64
C GLY A 31 -2.71 0.17 5.55
N LEU A 32 -1.45 0.59 5.57
CA LEU A 32 -0.88 1.56 4.64
C LEU A 32 0.48 1.07 4.13
N GLY A 33 0.78 1.38 2.88
CA GLY A 33 2.06 1.10 2.23
C GLY A 33 2.44 2.16 1.22
N TRP A 34 3.73 2.40 1.06
CA TRP A 34 4.24 3.45 0.18
C TRP A 34 5.47 2.99 -0.58
N LEU A 35 5.57 3.34 -1.86
CA LEU A 35 6.79 3.14 -2.62
C LEU A 35 6.97 4.20 -3.70
N ARG A 36 8.12 4.88 -3.70
CA ARG A 36 8.63 5.55 -4.89
C ARG A 36 9.25 4.51 -5.80
N VAL A 37 8.66 4.28 -6.98
CA VAL A 37 9.01 3.18 -7.91
C VAL A 37 10.47 3.19 -8.36
N SER A 38 11.14 4.35 -8.37
CA SER A 38 12.58 4.39 -8.65
C SER A 38 13.43 3.76 -7.55
N HIS A 39 12.88 3.47 -6.38
CA HIS A 39 13.53 2.79 -5.27
C HIS A 39 13.10 1.32 -5.13
N ARG A 40 12.43 0.73 -6.14
CA ARG A 40 11.93 -0.67 -6.16
C ARG A 40 12.99 -1.77 -6.06
N GLU A 41 14.28 -1.43 -5.94
CA GLU A 41 15.34 -2.42 -5.88
C GLU A 41 15.34 -3.12 -4.52
N LEU A 42 15.13 -4.44 -4.52
CA LEU A 42 15.05 -5.27 -3.33
C LEU A 42 16.43 -5.71 -2.80
N ASP A 43 16.55 -5.80 -1.48
CA ASP A 43 17.56 -6.61 -0.80
C ASP A 43 17.02 -8.05 -0.68
N LEU A 44 17.48 -8.92 -1.58
CA LEU A 44 17.01 -10.31 -1.65
C LEU A 44 17.41 -11.15 -0.43
N LYS A 45 18.37 -10.70 0.39
CA LYS A 45 18.73 -11.42 1.62
C LYS A 45 17.77 -11.14 2.78
N LYS A 46 17.05 -10.02 2.71
CA LYS A 46 16.11 -9.58 3.76
C LYS A 46 14.65 -9.69 3.35
N THR A 47 14.38 -9.69 2.06
CA THR A 47 13.03 -9.80 1.51
C THR A 47 12.45 -11.19 1.76
N THR A 48 11.23 -11.23 2.28
CA THR A 48 10.39 -12.42 2.35
C THR A 48 9.17 -12.25 1.43
N ILE A 49 8.41 -13.32 1.22
CA ILE A 49 7.21 -13.28 0.36
C ILE A 49 6.16 -12.25 0.80
N ASP A 50 6.08 -11.99 2.10
CA ASP A 50 5.12 -11.11 2.76
C ASP A 50 5.74 -9.76 3.19
N ARG A 51 7.06 -9.61 3.13
CA ARG A 51 7.76 -8.39 3.54
C ARG A 51 8.90 -8.03 2.58
N PRO A 52 8.66 -7.18 1.57
CA PRO A 52 9.72 -6.70 0.70
C PRO A 52 10.66 -5.77 1.45
N TYR A 53 11.97 -5.91 1.23
CA TYR A 53 12.97 -5.01 1.78
C TYR A 53 13.67 -4.26 0.66
N HIS A 54 13.58 -2.94 0.64
CA HIS A 54 14.16 -2.10 -0.39
C HIS A 54 15.57 -1.62 0.00
N THR A 55 16.52 -1.69 -0.92
CA THR A 55 17.90 -1.22 -0.65
C THR A 55 17.99 0.29 -0.52
N HIS A 56 17.14 1.01 -1.26
CA HIS A 56 17.18 2.46 -1.46
C HIS A 56 18.56 3.02 -1.90
N ALA A 57 19.48 2.18 -2.37
CA ALA A 57 20.87 2.55 -2.64
C ALA A 57 21.03 3.44 -3.89
N ARG A 58 20.10 3.32 -4.84
CA ARG A 58 20.09 4.09 -6.09
C ARG A 58 18.68 4.34 -6.59
N ARG A 59 18.59 5.21 -7.60
CA ARG A 59 17.33 5.51 -8.30
C ARG A 59 17.31 4.82 -9.66
N LEU A 60 16.42 3.86 -9.83
CA LEU A 60 16.11 3.19 -11.10
C LEU A 60 14.98 3.95 -11.81
N LEU A 61 15.32 5.03 -12.51
CA LEU A 61 14.32 5.82 -13.25
C LEU A 61 13.61 4.98 -14.33
N LEU A 62 12.38 5.34 -14.65
CA LEU A 62 11.58 4.67 -15.68
C LEU A 62 11.72 5.38 -17.03
N ARG A 63 11.85 4.60 -18.11
CA ARG A 63 11.60 5.08 -19.47
C ARG A 63 10.09 5.23 -19.70
N PRO A 64 9.66 6.08 -20.66
CA PRO A 64 8.26 6.13 -21.06
C PRO A 64 7.72 4.74 -21.42
N ARG A 65 6.57 4.38 -20.84
CA ARG A 65 5.88 3.08 -21.07
C ARG A 65 6.65 1.84 -20.61
N GLU A 66 7.72 2.01 -19.84
CA GLU A 66 8.41 0.88 -19.22
C GLU A 66 7.54 0.23 -18.15
N ILE A 67 7.30 -1.07 -18.30
CA ILE A 67 6.58 -1.89 -17.32
C ILE A 67 7.62 -2.51 -16.39
N VAL A 68 7.44 -2.33 -15.08
CA VAL A 68 8.33 -2.89 -14.06
C VAL A 68 7.49 -3.57 -12.96
N PRO A 69 7.94 -4.69 -12.40
CA PRO A 69 7.38 -5.21 -11.16
C PRO A 69 7.77 -4.29 -10.01
N VAL A 70 6.89 -4.20 -9.00
CA VAL A 70 7.15 -3.48 -7.76
C VAL A 70 6.52 -4.25 -6.61
N ASP A 71 7.24 -4.33 -5.50
CA ASP A 71 6.75 -4.91 -4.25
C ASP A 71 6.55 -3.77 -3.26
N ILE A 72 5.37 -3.65 -2.67
CA ILE A 72 5.05 -2.56 -1.73
C ILE A 72 4.83 -3.18 -0.36
N GLU A 73 5.66 -2.81 0.61
CA GLU A 73 5.43 -3.20 2.00
C GLU A 73 4.16 -2.49 2.48
N ILE A 74 3.19 -3.27 2.92
CA ILE A 74 2.07 -2.79 3.73
C ILE A 74 2.50 -2.98 5.18
N LEU A 75 2.45 -1.90 5.96
CA LEU A 75 2.88 -1.93 7.35
C LEU A 75 2.13 -3.02 8.13
N PRO A 76 2.79 -3.68 9.11
CA PRO A 76 2.19 -4.75 9.88
C PRO A 76 0.81 -4.39 10.44
N THR A 77 -0.17 -5.23 10.16
CA THR A 77 -1.56 -5.08 10.58
C THR A 77 -2.15 -6.45 10.90
N SER A 78 -3.15 -6.49 11.78
CA SER A 78 -3.83 -7.70 12.21
C SER A 78 -5.30 -7.40 12.45
N THR A 79 -6.19 -8.14 11.79
CA THR A 79 -7.63 -7.98 11.95
C THR A 79 -8.36 -9.28 11.66
N LEU A 80 -9.53 -9.44 12.28
CA LEU A 80 -10.46 -10.52 12.01
C LEU A 80 -11.47 -10.07 10.96
N PHE A 81 -11.70 -10.90 9.94
CA PHE A 81 -12.81 -10.78 9.01
C PHE A 81 -13.88 -11.83 9.34
N HIS A 82 -15.05 -11.36 9.72
CA HIS A 82 -16.26 -12.17 9.89
C HIS A 82 -16.91 -12.47 8.53
N PRO A 83 -17.74 -13.52 8.44
CA PRO A 83 -18.50 -13.81 7.24
C PRO A 83 -19.30 -12.59 6.75
N GLY A 84 -19.16 -12.26 5.46
CA GLY A 84 -19.81 -11.13 4.82
C GLY A 84 -19.02 -9.81 4.85
N GLU A 85 -17.93 -9.73 5.62
CA GLU A 85 -17.04 -8.57 5.60
C GLU A 85 -16.05 -8.66 4.43
N THR A 86 -15.59 -7.52 3.93
CA THR A 86 -14.77 -7.45 2.71
C THR A 86 -13.45 -6.75 2.97
N LEU A 87 -12.35 -7.30 2.46
CA LEU A 87 -11.09 -6.58 2.33
C LEU A 87 -11.11 -5.74 1.05
N GLN A 88 -10.82 -4.45 1.17
CA GLN A 88 -10.64 -3.55 0.03
C GLN A 88 -9.17 -3.10 -0.07
N LEU A 89 -8.59 -3.26 -1.27
CA LEU A 89 -7.29 -2.70 -1.65
C LEU A 89 -7.51 -1.44 -2.52
N ARG A 90 -6.89 -0.32 -2.13
CA ARG A 90 -6.80 0.89 -2.97
C ARG A 90 -5.35 1.16 -3.34
N ILE A 91 -5.11 1.41 -4.63
CA ILE A 91 -3.81 1.83 -5.18
C ILE A 91 -3.98 3.21 -5.79
N GLN A 92 -3.18 4.18 -5.37
CA GLN A 92 -3.32 5.57 -5.82
C GLN A 92 -1.99 6.34 -5.80
N GLY A 93 -2.04 7.59 -6.27
CA GLY A 93 -0.88 8.47 -6.46
C GLY A 93 -0.68 9.55 -5.39
N ASN A 94 -1.37 9.46 -4.26
CA ASN A 94 -1.25 10.38 -3.12
C ASN A 94 -1.71 9.69 -1.82
N ASP A 95 -1.43 10.29 -0.66
CA ASP A 95 -1.93 9.79 0.61
C ASP A 95 -3.47 9.70 0.61
N SER A 96 -3.98 8.49 0.78
CA SER A 96 -5.40 8.15 0.81
C SER A 96 -6.10 8.55 2.10
N PHE A 97 -5.35 8.55 3.20
CA PHE A 97 -5.82 8.93 4.51
C PHE A 97 -5.31 10.34 4.84
N ARG A 98 -6.15 11.36 4.57
CA ARG A 98 -5.87 12.76 4.91
C ARG A 98 -6.73 13.19 6.08
N HIS A 99 -6.08 13.51 7.20
CA HIS A 99 -6.75 14.01 8.39
C HIS A 99 -6.65 15.54 8.49
N LYS A 100 -7.67 16.18 9.08
CA LYS A 100 -7.74 17.65 9.21
C LYS A 100 -6.96 18.20 10.40
N THR A 101 -6.63 17.36 11.38
CA THR A 101 -5.83 17.78 12.53
C THR A 101 -4.39 18.05 12.09
N PRO A 102 -3.90 19.30 12.21
CA PRO A 102 -2.53 19.64 11.87
C PRO A 102 -1.55 18.81 12.71
N ASP A 103 -0.41 18.45 12.12
CA ASP A 103 0.75 17.86 12.79
C ASP A 103 0.58 16.46 13.42
N VAL A 104 -0.59 15.83 13.27
CA VAL A 104 -0.83 14.43 13.74
C VAL A 104 -0.44 13.40 12.67
N VAL A 105 -0.67 13.72 11.39
CA VAL A 105 -0.29 12.86 10.25
C VAL A 105 0.62 13.64 9.31
N GLN A 106 1.78 13.07 9.00
CA GLN A 106 2.67 13.62 7.99
C GLN A 106 2.23 13.12 6.60
N PHE A 107 2.10 14.05 5.65
CA PHE A 107 1.74 13.74 4.25
C PHE A 107 2.94 13.87 3.31
N HIS A 108 2.89 13.13 2.20
CA HIS A 108 3.90 13.09 1.17
C HIS A 108 3.69 14.17 0.10
N GLU A 109 3.80 15.44 0.52
CA GLU A 109 3.52 16.61 -0.33
C GLU A 109 4.52 16.79 -1.49
N ARG A 110 5.70 16.14 -1.42
CA ARG A 110 6.76 16.22 -2.46
C ARG A 110 6.73 15.00 -3.39
N THR A 111 5.69 14.93 -4.22
CA THR A 111 5.51 13.83 -5.18
C THR A 111 6.30 14.00 -6.49
N VAL A 112 6.67 12.87 -7.11
CA VAL A 112 7.17 12.80 -8.50
C VAL A 112 6.09 12.41 -9.51
N ASN A 113 4.83 12.33 -9.09
CA ASN A 113 3.72 11.89 -9.93
C ASN A 113 3.32 12.92 -10.97
N LYS A 114 3.10 12.45 -12.20
CA LYS A 114 2.64 13.25 -13.34
C LYS A 114 1.80 12.37 -14.26
N GLY A 115 0.62 12.83 -14.65
CA GLY A 115 -0.23 12.14 -15.61
C GLY A 115 -0.85 10.84 -15.07
N ARG A 116 -1.03 9.86 -15.95
CA ARG A 116 -1.70 8.59 -15.64
C ARG A 116 -0.70 7.52 -15.22
N HIS A 117 -1.07 6.73 -14.23
CA HIS A 117 -0.38 5.49 -13.88
C HIS A 117 -1.21 4.31 -14.35
N PHE A 118 -0.53 3.20 -14.65
CA PHE A 118 -1.16 1.97 -15.11
C PHE A 118 -0.73 0.82 -14.19
N VAL A 119 -1.70 0.06 -13.71
CA VAL A 119 -1.48 -1.19 -12.99
C VAL A 119 -1.89 -2.31 -13.95
N TYR A 120 -1.00 -3.28 -14.13
CA TYR A 120 -1.22 -4.41 -15.04
C TYR A 120 -1.47 -5.67 -14.22
N SER A 121 -2.54 -6.40 -14.53
CA SER A 121 -2.88 -7.68 -13.89
C SER A 121 -3.36 -8.70 -14.93
N GLY A 122 -3.35 -9.98 -14.57
CA GLY A 122 -3.79 -11.10 -15.42
C GLY A 122 -2.63 -11.98 -15.90
N ASN A 123 -2.89 -12.88 -16.86
CA ASN A 123 -1.99 -13.99 -17.21
C ASN A 123 -0.52 -13.64 -17.45
N ASN A 124 -0.22 -12.44 -17.98
CA ASN A 124 1.16 -12.01 -18.27
C ASN A 124 1.76 -11.12 -17.16
N PHE A 125 0.95 -10.70 -16.18
CA PHE A 125 1.34 -9.78 -15.10
C PHE A 125 0.71 -10.23 -13.79
N GLU A 126 1.48 -10.99 -13.02
CA GLU A 126 1.08 -11.48 -11.69
C GLU A 126 1.11 -10.36 -10.65
N SER A 127 0.12 -9.48 -10.70
CA SER A 127 -0.17 -8.56 -9.60
C SER A 127 -1.06 -9.25 -8.58
N TYR A 128 -0.53 -9.47 -7.37
CA TYR A 128 -1.23 -10.12 -6.28
C TYR A 128 -0.97 -9.40 -4.96
N LEU A 129 -1.73 -9.79 -3.95
CA LEU A 129 -1.59 -9.30 -2.58
C LEU A 129 -1.34 -10.50 -1.67
N VAL A 130 -0.27 -10.46 -0.88
CA VAL A 130 0.11 -11.55 0.02
C VAL A 130 -0.43 -11.23 1.42
N PHE A 131 -1.10 -12.21 2.02
CA PHE A 131 -1.55 -12.13 3.41
C PHE A 131 -1.14 -13.37 4.19
N PRO A 132 -0.60 -13.21 5.41
CA PRO A 132 -0.49 -14.31 6.36
C PRO A 132 -1.88 -14.58 6.97
N ILE A 133 -2.58 -15.59 6.44
CA ILE A 133 -3.83 -16.08 7.06
C ILE A 133 -3.45 -16.90 8.28
N ILE A 134 -3.90 -16.47 9.45
CA ILE A 134 -3.73 -17.19 10.71
C ILE A 134 -5.00 -18.00 10.94
N GLU A 135 -4.88 -19.33 10.97
CA GLU A 135 -6.00 -20.20 11.32
C GLU A 135 -6.32 -20.08 12.81
N SER A 136 -7.61 -20.01 13.13
CA SER A 136 -8.16 -19.96 14.50
C SER A 136 -8.51 -21.34 15.02
#